data_AF-A0A562U9A5-F1
#
_entry.id   AF-A0A562U9A5-F1
#
_cell.length_a   1.000
_cell.length_b   1.000
_cell.length_c   1.000
_cell.angle_alpha   90.00
_cell.angle_beta   90.00
_cell.angle_gamma   90.00
#
_symmetry.space_group_name_H-M   'P 1'
#
loop_
_entity.id
_entity.type
_entity.pdbx_description
1 polymer ?
#
loop_
_entity_poly.entity_id
_entity_poly.type
_entity_poly.pdbx_seq_one_letter_code
_entity_poly.pdbx_strand_id
1 'polypeptide(L)'
;MAHDTYCKLTINQHAFSAKCDIVIDLGQQNISTEYADVLKDYISEIDALNYMSMQGWELVNSYANQTLYETRHILKKKATL
;
A
#
# COMPACT_ATOMS: atom_id res chain seq x y z
N MET A 1 -7.01 -3.41 -24.51
CA MET A 1 -7.21 -2.13 -23.83
C MET A 1 -6.38 -2.20 -22.57
N ALA A 2 -5.49 -1.24 -22.35
CA ALA A 2 -4.66 -1.22 -21.16
C ALA A 2 -5.56 -0.80 -19.98
N HIS A 3 -5.73 -1.68 -18.99
CA HIS A 3 -6.60 -1.42 -17.84
C HIS A 3 -5.76 -0.92 -16.67
N ASP A 4 -6.22 0.14 -16.03
CA ASP A 4 -5.59 0.65 -14.82
C ASP A 4 -5.59 -0.42 -13.72
N THR A 5 -4.47 -0.53 -13.01
CA THR A 5 -4.31 -1.48 -11.91
C THR A 5 -4.57 -0.77 -10.59
N TYR A 6 -5.30 -1.43 -9.70
CA TYR A 6 -5.59 -0.92 -8.36
C TYR A 6 -4.99 -1.82 -7.30
N CYS A 7 -4.54 -1.23 -6.20
CA CYS A 7 -4.09 -1.95 -5.02
C CYS A 7 -4.66 -1.32 -3.75
N LYS A 8 -4.79 -2.13 -2.71
CA LYS A 8 -5.11 -1.71 -1.36
C LYS A 8 -3.86 -1.87 -0.50
N LEU A 9 -3.39 -0.78 0.08
CA LEU A 9 -2.35 -0.78 1.10
C LEU A 9 -3.03 -0.72 2.47
N THR A 10 -2.75 -1.66 3.34
CA THR A 10 -3.26 -1.70 4.72
C THR A 10 -2.08 -1.47 5.66
N ILE A 11 -2.21 -0.52 6.57
CA ILE A 11 -1.18 -0.12 7.51
C ILE A 11 -1.72 -0.36 8.91
N ASN A 12 -1.08 -1.29 9.62
CA ASN A 12 -1.41 -1.61 11.00
C ASN A 12 -0.36 -1.00 11.92
N GLN A 13 -0.74 0.03 12.67
CA GLN A 13 0.11 0.66 13.66
C GLN A 13 0.15 -0.16 14.95
N HIS A 14 1.34 -0.26 15.55
CA HIS A 14 1.50 -0.91 16.85
C HIS A 14 1.35 0.12 17.96
N ALA A 15 0.48 -0.13 18.94
CA ALA A 15 0.12 0.84 19.98
C ALA A 15 1.31 1.38 20.81
N PHE A 16 2.44 0.68 20.83
CA PHE A 16 3.64 1.04 21.61
C PHE A 16 4.92 1.07 20.78
N SER A 17 4.81 1.14 19.46
CA SER A 17 5.96 1.12 18.56
C SER A 17 5.72 2.07 17.40
N ALA A 18 6.77 2.77 16.97
CA ALA A 18 6.73 3.57 15.75
C ALA A 18 6.63 2.71 14.48
N LYS A 19 6.74 1.38 14.60
CA LYS A 19 6.63 0.44 13.49
C LYS A 19 5.18 0.20 13.10
N CYS A 20 4.93 0.09 11.81
CA CYS A 20 3.67 -0.36 11.24
C CYS A 20 3.86 -1.60 10.36
N ASP A 21 2.88 -2.51 10.36
CA ASP A 21 2.86 -3.60 9.39
C ASP A 21 2.12 -3.12 8.13
N ILE A 22 2.78 -3.24 6.98
CA ILE A 22 2.24 -2.81 5.69
C ILE A 22 1.90 -4.03 4.85
N VAL A 23 0.65 -4.11 4.42
CA VAL A 23 0.12 -5.21 3.60
C VAL A 23 -0.44 -4.65 2.32
N ILE A 24 -0.02 -5.19 1.18
CA ILE A 24 -0.55 -4.84 -0.14
C ILE A 24 -1.46 -5.94 -0.67
N ASP A 25 -2.61 -5.55 -1.20
CA ASP A 25 -3.61 -6.44 -1.79
C ASP A 25 -4.01 -5.93 -3.18
N LEU A 26 -3.77 -6.75 -4.20
CA LEU A 26 -4.00 -6.44 -5.62
C LEU A 26 -5.27 -7.11 -6.17
N GLY A 27 -6.17 -7.58 -5.30
CA GLY A 27 -7.49 -8.03 -5.68
C GLY A 27 -7.55 -9.46 -6.21
N GLN A 28 -6.68 -9.91 -7.14
CA GLN A 28 -6.69 -11.32 -7.61
C GLN A 28 -5.59 -11.82 -8.57
N GLN A 29 -4.41 -11.20 -8.71
CA GLN A 29 -3.34 -11.75 -9.55
C GLN A 29 -1.99 -11.80 -8.83
N ASN A 30 -1.25 -12.88 -9.07
CA ASN A 30 0.15 -13.16 -8.70
C ASN A 30 1.09 -12.04 -9.18
N ILE A 31 0.96 -10.85 -8.61
CA ILE A 31 1.84 -9.71 -8.83
C ILE A 31 2.75 -9.60 -7.61
N SER A 32 4.02 -9.35 -7.94
CA SER A 32 5.21 -9.93 -7.33
C SER A 32 5.35 -9.69 -5.82
N THR A 33 5.85 -10.73 -5.15
CA THR A 33 6.43 -10.68 -3.80
C THR A 33 7.44 -9.55 -3.62
N GLU A 34 8.04 -9.05 -4.70
CA GLU A 34 8.99 -7.95 -4.72
C GLU A 34 8.51 -6.71 -3.95
N TYR A 35 7.27 -6.25 -4.18
CA TYR A 35 6.75 -5.09 -3.44
C TYR A 35 6.42 -5.44 -1.99
N ALA A 36 5.85 -6.62 -1.76
CA ALA A 36 5.49 -7.06 -0.42
C ALA A 36 6.72 -7.27 0.48
N ASP A 37 7.85 -7.71 -0.09
CA ASP A 37 9.09 -7.93 0.64
C ASP A 37 9.79 -6.61 0.98
N VAL A 38 9.83 -5.65 0.05
CA VAL A 38 10.39 -4.31 0.33
C VAL A 38 9.52 -3.54 1.32
N LEU A 39 8.19 -3.65 1.20
CA LEU A 39 7.27 -2.94 2.10
C LEU A 39 7.31 -3.45 3.55
N LYS A 40 7.80 -4.67 3.81
CA LYS A 40 8.01 -5.20 5.17
C LYS A 40 9.11 -4.44 5.94
N ASP A 41 10.04 -3.82 5.24
CA ASP A 41 11.16 -3.09 5.87
C ASP A 41 10.77 -1.65 6.24
N TYR A 42 9.67 -1.12 5.68
CA TYR A 42 9.19 0.20 6.06
C TYR A 42 8.45 0.14 7.38
N ILE A 43 8.88 1.01 8.30
CA ILE A 43 8.27 1.16 9.62
C ILE A 43 7.33 2.36 9.68
N SER A 44 7.14 3.09 8.57
CA SER A 44 6.40 4.34 8.48
C SER A 44 5.44 4.31 7.29
N GLU A 45 4.22 4.80 7.51
CA GLU A 45 3.21 5.01 6.46
C GLU A 45 3.73 5.92 5.35
N ILE A 46 4.43 6.99 5.72
CA ILE A 46 4.95 7.98 4.75
C ILE A 46 6.00 7.33 3.85
N ASP A 47 6.90 6.52 4.41
CA ASP A 47 7.96 5.86 3.64
C ASP A 47 7.37 4.84 2.66
N ALA A 48 6.37 4.10 3.10
CA ALA A 48 5.64 3.15 2.25
C ALA A 48 4.93 3.85 1.08
N LEU A 49 4.22 4.95 1.35
CA LEU A 49 3.53 5.73 0.32
C LEU A 49 4.51 6.38 -0.65
N ASN A 50 5.64 6.91 -0.15
CA ASN A 50 6.69 7.48 -0.98
C ASN A 50 7.30 6.42 -1.90
N TYR A 51 7.62 5.24 -1.38
CA TYR A 51 8.10 4.13 -2.19
C TYR A 51 7.08 3.76 -3.29
N MET A 52 5.81 3.59 -2.92
CA MET A 52 4.76 3.28 -3.89
C MET A 52 4.64 4.38 -4.98
N SER A 53 4.76 5.65 -4.60
CA SER A 53 4.80 6.77 -5.54
C SER A 53 5.99 6.69 -6.49
N MET A 54 7.19 6.35 -6.01
CA MET A 54 8.37 6.12 -6.86
C MET A 54 8.18 4.97 -7.83
N GLN A 55 7.39 3.96 -7.45
CA GLN A 55 7.00 2.84 -8.32
C GLN A 55 5.85 3.18 -9.28
N GLY A 56 5.39 4.43 -9.32
CA GLY A 56 4.34 4.92 -10.22
C GLY A 56 2.91 4.64 -9.76
N TRP A 57 2.71 4.33 -8.48
CA TRP A 57 1.38 4.26 -7.88
C TRP A 57 0.91 5.64 -7.42
N GLU A 58 -0.33 5.98 -7.73
CA GLU A 58 -1.00 7.22 -7.33
C GLU A 58 -2.02 6.90 -6.21
N LEU A 59 -1.98 7.65 -5.11
CA LEU A 59 -2.98 7.52 -4.05
C LEU A 59 -4.34 8.02 -4.54
N VAL A 60 -5.36 7.16 -4.47
CA VAL A 60 -6.74 7.49 -4.89
C VAL A 60 -7.60 7.88 -3.70
N ASN A 61 -7.53 7.10 -2.63
CA ASN A 61 -8.35 7.31 -1.45
C ASN A 61 -7.68 6.73 -0.20
N SER A 62 -8.03 7.28 0.96
CA SER A 62 -7.62 6.76 2.27
C SER A 62 -8.83 6.69 3.19
N TYR A 63 -8.97 5.59 3.93
CA TYR A 63 -10.02 5.43 4.91
C TYR A 63 -9.50 4.67 6.13
N ALA A 64 -9.84 5.16 7.31
CA ALA A 64 -9.59 4.46 8.56
C ALA A 64 -10.63 3.37 8.74
N ASN A 65 -10.22 2.22 9.27
CA ASN A 65 -11.16 1.22 9.76
C ASN A 65 -11.59 1.59 11.20
N GLN A 66 -12.62 0.92 11.74
CA GLN A 66 -13.16 1.22 13.08
C GLN A 66 -12.15 1.04 14.22
N THR A 67 -11.04 0.33 13.96
CA THR A 67 -9.90 0.23 14.86
C THR A 67 -8.93 1.39 14.64
N LEU A 68 -8.61 2.13 15.71
CA LEU A 68 -7.71 3.29 15.72
C LEU A 68 -6.29 3.03 15.19
N TYR A 69 -5.94 1.76 14.95
CA TYR A 69 -4.62 1.31 14.57
C TYR A 69 -4.54 0.81 13.12
N GLU A 70 -5.63 0.85 12.34
CA GLU A 70 -5.63 0.39 10.96
C GLU A 70 -6.05 1.49 9.99
N THR A 71 -5.14 1.86 9.10
CA THR A 71 -5.40 2.77 7.97
C THR A 71 -5.34 1.98 6.67
N ARG A 72 -6.28 2.25 5.75
CA ARG A 72 -6.30 1.62 4.42
C ARG A 72 -6.21 2.70 3.35
N HIS A 73 -5.36 2.46 2.36
CA HIS A 73 -5.20 3.29 1.18
C HIS A 73 -5.55 2.50 -0.06
N ILE A 74 -6.24 3.13 -1.00
CA ILE A 74 -6.41 2.62 -2.36
C ILE A 74 -5.46 3.39 -3.24
N LEU A 75 -4.59 2.67 -3.94
CA LEU A 75 -3.69 3.24 -4.94
C LEU A 75 -4.04 2.71 -6.33
N LYS A 76 -3.65 3.49 -7.34
CA LYS A 76 -3.86 3.19 -8.74
C LYS A 76 -2.55 3.35 -9.49
N LYS A 77 -2.25 2.43 -10.39
CA LYS A 77 -1.16 2.56 -11.35
C LYS A 77 -1.75 2.56 -12.76
N LYS A 78 -1.48 3.64 -13.50
CA LYS A 78 -1.95 3.76 -14.88
C LYS A 78 -1.32 2.66 -15.73
N ALA A 79 -2.11 2.10 -16.62
CA ALA A 79 -1.60 1.14 -17.58
C ALA A 79 -0.61 1.85 -18.52
N THR A 80 0.63 1.36 -18.58
CA THR A 80 1.60 1.87 -19.54
C THR A 80 1.12 1.49 -20.95
N LEU A 81 0.95 2.50 -21.81
CA LEU A 81 0.60 2.32 -23.23
C LEU A 81 1.72 1.66 -24.01
#